data_AF-A0A1C6WB44-F1
#
_entry.id   AF-A0A1C6WB44-F1
#
_cell.length_a   1.000
_cell.length_b   1.000
_cell.length_c   1.000
_cell.angle_alpha   90.00
_cell.angle_beta   90.00
_cell.angle_gamma   90.00
#
_symmetry.space_group_name_H-M   'P 1'
#
loop_
_entity.id
_entity.type
_entity.pdbx_description
1 polymer ?
#
loop_
_entity_poly.entity_id
_entity_poly.type
_entity_poly.pdbx_seq_one_letter_code
_entity_poly.pdbx_strand_id
1 'polypeptide(L)'
;VHAYNPNLLTICQLCEKNRGDPWKYFYALVKKAQISKDKTIIAITSVDVDDQNPSRKEHKNPILKKTDSLRASIEYKDYIMNKKFERIYVNLAGYLIEKKGDDLEITYIESVSNIHILII
;
A
#
# COMPACT_ATOMS: atom_id res chain seq x y z
N VAL A 1 2.91 -7.50 -9.55
CA VAL A 1 3.68 -6.25 -9.39
C VAL A 1 3.91 -5.68 -10.77
N HIS A 2 3.74 -4.38 -10.94
CA HIS A 2 4.01 -3.68 -12.20
C HIS A 2 5.00 -2.55 -11.90
N ALA A 3 6.16 -2.50 -12.57
CA ALA A 3 7.19 -1.49 -12.34
C ALA A 3 7.17 -0.47 -13.47
N TYR A 4 7.05 0.82 -13.13
CA TYR A 4 7.18 1.92 -14.09
C TYR A 4 8.65 2.33 -14.25
N ASN A 5 9.41 2.26 -13.16
CA ASN A 5 10.86 2.45 -13.09
C ASN A 5 11.39 1.88 -11.76
N PRO A 6 12.71 1.84 -11.52
CA PRO A 6 13.28 1.27 -10.29
C PRO A 6 12.82 1.93 -8.98
N ASN A 7 12.17 3.10 -9.06
CA ASN A 7 11.75 3.91 -7.93
C ASN A 7 10.22 4.10 -7.87
N LEU A 8 9.45 3.49 -8.76
CA LEU A 8 7.99 3.62 -8.81
C LEU A 8 7.36 2.34 -9.36
N LEU A 9 6.53 1.70 -8.54
CA LEU A 9 5.86 0.45 -8.90
C LEU A 9 4.49 0.35 -8.22
N THR A 10 3.63 -0.48 -8.80
CA THR A 10 2.36 -0.86 -8.21
C THR A 10 2.41 -2.31 -7.74
N ILE A 11 1.98 -2.55 -6.50
CA ILE A 11 1.91 -3.88 -5.89
C ILE A 11 0.48 -4.30 -5.59
N CYS A 12 0.30 -5.61 -5.47
CA CYS A 12 -0.82 -6.21 -4.75
C CYS A 12 -0.20 -6.88 -3.53
N GLN A 13 -0.57 -6.43 -2.34
CA GLN A 13 -0.09 -6.99 -1.08
C GLN A 13 -1.21 -7.82 -0.45
N LEU A 14 -0.84 -9.01 0.03
CA LEU A 14 -1.70 -9.87 0.84
C LEU A 14 -1.35 -9.64 2.32
N CYS A 15 -2.36 -9.45 3.15
CA CYS A 15 -2.25 -9.23 4.59
C CYS A 15 -2.77 -10.45 5.35
N GLU A 16 -2.03 -10.81 6.40
CA GLU A 16 -2.29 -12.01 7.18
C GLU A 16 -3.59 -11.89 7.98
N LYS A 17 -4.12 -13.06 8.32
CA LYS A 17 -5.45 -13.30 8.89
C LYS A 17 -5.32 -13.59 10.39
N ASN A 18 -6.18 -13.00 11.22
CA ASN A 18 -6.48 -13.58 12.54
C ASN A 18 -7.36 -14.83 12.37
N ARG A 19 -7.20 -15.87 13.19
CA ARG A 19 -7.98 -17.12 13.08
C ARG A 19 -9.48 -16.81 12.99
N GLY A 20 -10.08 -17.10 11.83
CA GLY A 20 -11.50 -16.83 11.54
C GLY A 20 -11.73 -15.85 10.38
N ASP A 21 -10.95 -14.77 10.27
CA ASP A 21 -11.23 -13.64 9.36
C ASP A 21 -10.97 -13.91 7.87
N PRO A 22 -11.59 -13.17 6.93
CA PRO A 22 -11.15 -13.18 5.54
C PRO A 22 -9.67 -12.76 5.42
N TRP A 23 -8.97 -13.28 4.42
CA TRP A 23 -7.66 -12.76 4.05
C TRP A 23 -7.82 -11.34 3.56
N LYS A 24 -6.92 -10.42 3.92
CA LYS A 24 -7.03 -9.02 3.48
C LYS A 24 -6.05 -8.74 2.35
N TYR A 25 -6.39 -7.85 1.44
CA TYR A 25 -5.47 -7.44 0.39
C TYR A 25 -5.67 -5.98 -0.01
N PHE A 26 -4.62 -5.37 -0.54
CA PHE A 26 -4.71 -4.03 -1.13
C PHE A 26 -3.80 -3.89 -2.34
N TYR A 27 -4.22 -3.00 -3.24
CA TYR A 27 -3.37 -2.47 -4.30
C TYR A 27 -2.77 -1.16 -3.84
N ALA A 28 -1.49 -0.95 -4.09
CA ALA A 28 -0.80 0.28 -3.72
C ALA A 28 0.24 0.70 -4.74
N LEU A 29 0.38 2.01 -4.88
CA LEU A 29 1.51 2.65 -5.52
C LEU A 29 2.62 2.83 -4.49
N VAL A 30 3.83 2.38 -4.85
CA VAL A 30 5.03 2.49 -4.03
C VAL A 30 6.03 3.37 -4.74
N LYS A 31 6.46 4.44 -4.07
CA LYS A 31 7.48 5.37 -4.55
C LYS A 31 8.67 5.35 -3.60
N LYS A 32 9.87 5.12 -4.15
CA LYS A 32 11.14 5.42 -3.47
C LYS A 32 11.61 6.80 -3.91
N ALA A 33 11.91 7.67 -2.96
CA ALA A 33 12.45 9.00 -3.19
C ALA A 33 13.69 9.19 -2.33
N GLN A 34 14.85 9.35 -2.98
CA GLN A 34 16.07 9.74 -2.29
C GLN A 34 16.04 11.26 -2.10
N ILE A 35 16.03 11.69 -0.83
CA ILE A 35 15.96 13.10 -0.45
C ILE A 35 17.38 13.69 -0.34
N SER A 36 18.33 12.89 0.13
CA SER A 36 19.75 13.19 0.14
C SER A 36 20.57 11.90 0.10
N LYS A 37 21.90 11.99 0.10
CA LYS A 37 22.80 10.83 0.18
C LYS A 37 22.42 9.88 1.33
N ASP A 38 22.02 10.45 2.46
CA ASP A 38 21.78 9.73 3.71
C ASP A 38 20.30 9.63 4.09
N LYS A 39 19.38 10.10 3.23
CA LYS A 39 17.95 10.13 3.53
C LYS A 39 17.11 9.62 2.36
N THR A 40 16.33 8.58 2.61
CA THR A 40 15.39 8.00 1.64
C THR A 40 14.01 7.86 2.25
N ILE A 41 12.98 8.18 1.46
CA ILE A 41 11.60 7.93 1.79
C ILE A 41 11.06 6.83 0.87
N ILE A 42 10.37 5.86 1.44
CA ILE A 42 9.51 4.93 0.71
C ILE A 42 8.08 5.29 1.09
N ALA A 43 7.29 5.77 0.14
CA ALA A 43 5.90 6.12 0.34
C ALA A 43 4.98 5.11 -0.36
N ILE A 44 3.91 4.72 0.33
CA ILE A 44 2.95 3.71 -0.08
C ILE A 44 1.55 4.30 0.11
N THR A 45 0.74 4.28 -0.95
CA THR A 45 -0.67 4.67 -0.88
C THR A 45 -1.51 3.72 -1.70
N SER A 46 -2.71 3.41 -1.24
CA SER A 46 -3.64 2.64 -2.03
C SER A 46 -4.06 3.38 -3.30
N VAL A 47 -4.28 2.60 -4.34
CA VAL A 47 -4.83 3.05 -5.63
C VAL A 47 -6.19 2.39 -5.84
N ASP A 48 -7.13 3.12 -6.44
CA ASP A 48 -8.42 2.52 -6.80
C ASP A 48 -8.32 1.80 -8.14
N VAL A 49 -8.12 0.49 -8.07
CA VAL A 49 -8.14 -0.43 -9.21
C VAL A 49 -9.55 -1.00 -9.35
N ASP A 50 -10.09 -1.04 -10.56
CA ASP A 50 -11.31 -1.79 -10.85
C ASP A 50 -10.98 -3.27 -11.08
N ASP A 51 -10.92 -4.03 -10.00
CA ASP A 51 -10.61 -5.45 -9.99
C ASP A 51 -11.85 -6.34 -10.09
N GLN A 52 -13.04 -5.75 -10.34
CA GLN A 52 -14.33 -6.43 -10.36
C GLN A 52 -14.65 -7.25 -9.09
N ASN A 53 -13.94 -7.02 -7.97
CA ASN A 53 -14.19 -7.74 -6.73
C ASN A 53 -15.47 -7.19 -6.07
N PRO A 54 -16.43 -8.03 -5.66
CA PRO A 54 -17.66 -7.58 -5.00
C PRO A 54 -17.45 -6.90 -3.63
N SER A 55 -16.28 -7.09 -3.00
CA SER A 55 -15.90 -6.39 -1.76
C SER A 55 -15.33 -4.97 -2.01
N ARG A 56 -15.11 -4.57 -3.27
CA ARG A 56 -14.62 -3.23 -3.62
C ARG A 56 -15.60 -2.18 -3.11
N LYS A 57 -15.06 -1.21 -2.38
CA LYS A 57 -15.79 -0.01 -1.94
C LYS A 57 -15.08 1.20 -2.53
N GLU A 58 -15.83 2.27 -2.83
CA GLU A 58 -15.20 3.53 -3.19
C GLU A 58 -14.33 3.99 -2.01
N HIS A 59 -13.05 4.24 -2.27
CA HIS A 59 -12.11 4.71 -1.26
C HIS A 59 -11.67 6.12 -1.58
N LYS A 60 -11.97 7.05 -0.68
CA LYS A 60 -11.46 8.43 -0.71
C LYS A 60 -10.36 8.56 0.31
N ASN A 61 -9.14 8.76 -0.17
CA ASN A 61 -7.99 8.92 0.71
C ASN A 61 -8.09 10.26 1.46
N PRO A 62 -8.11 10.28 2.81
CA PRO A 62 -8.26 11.51 3.58
C PRO A 62 -7.01 12.41 3.54
N ILE A 63 -5.85 11.84 3.21
CA ILE A 63 -4.55 12.54 3.17
C ILE A 63 -4.32 13.13 1.77
N LEU A 64 -4.67 12.38 0.73
CA LEU A 64 -4.46 12.80 -0.66
C LEU A 64 -5.72 13.50 -1.21
N LYS A 65 -5.67 14.83 -1.33
CA LYS A 65 -6.83 15.66 -1.74
C LYS A 65 -7.26 15.55 -3.20
N LYS A 66 -6.66 14.67 -4.03
CA LYS A 66 -7.04 14.36 -5.42
C LYS A 66 -6.24 13.15 -5.93
N THR A 67 -6.88 12.02 -6.20
CA THR A 67 -6.21 10.81 -6.75
C THR A 67 -7.01 10.12 -7.84
N ASP A 68 -7.91 10.83 -8.53
CA ASP A 68 -8.78 10.24 -9.56
C ASP A 68 -8.00 9.66 -10.77
N SER A 69 -6.71 9.95 -10.89
CA SER A 69 -5.92 9.72 -12.11
C SER A 69 -5.00 8.48 -12.08
N LEU A 70 -4.84 7.80 -10.94
CA LEU A 70 -3.91 6.66 -10.83
C LEU A 70 -4.64 5.32 -10.95
N ARG A 71 -5.19 5.07 -12.14
CA ARG A 71 -5.67 3.72 -12.52
C ARG A 71 -4.48 2.89 -12.96
N ALA A 72 -3.91 2.12 -12.04
CA ALA A 72 -2.92 1.12 -12.41
C ALA A 72 -3.65 -0.09 -13.03
N SER A 73 -3.37 -0.40 -14.29
CA SER A 73 -3.76 -1.67 -14.91
C SER A 73 -2.89 -2.78 -14.35
N ILE A 74 -3.36 -3.45 -13.32
CA ILE A 74 -2.68 -4.63 -12.76
C ILE A 74 -3.32 -5.85 -13.40
N GLU A 75 -2.50 -6.70 -14.02
CA GLU A 75 -2.97 -8.00 -14.50
C GLU A 75 -3.52 -8.80 -13.33
N TYR A 76 -4.81 -9.06 -13.45
CA TYR A 76 -5.65 -9.78 -12.52
C TYR A 76 -5.10 -11.18 -12.28
N LYS A 77 -4.95 -11.56 -11.02
CA LYS A 77 -4.61 -12.93 -10.66
C LYS A 77 -5.88 -13.63 -10.19
N ASP A 78 -6.33 -14.63 -10.94
CA ASP A 78 -7.58 -15.37 -10.74
C ASP A 78 -7.79 -15.90 -9.31
N TYR A 79 -6.72 -16.07 -8.50
CA TYR A 79 -6.84 -16.56 -7.13
C TYR A 79 -7.56 -15.61 -6.15
N ILE A 80 -7.65 -14.31 -6.45
CA ILE A 80 -8.28 -13.30 -5.57
C ILE A 80 -9.82 -13.39 -5.61
N MET A 81 -10.40 -14.09 -6.60
CA MET A 81 -11.84 -14.16 -6.83
C MET A 81 -12.64 -15.09 -5.94
N ASN A 82 -11.98 -15.85 -5.07
CA ASN A 82 -12.73 -16.56 -4.06
C ASN A 82 -13.17 -15.55 -2.99
N LYS A 83 -14.45 -15.61 -2.59
CA LYS A 83 -15.13 -14.81 -1.54
C LYS A 83 -14.42 -14.79 -0.15
N LYS A 84 -13.19 -15.27 -0.06
CA LYS A 84 -12.31 -15.37 1.09
C LYS A 84 -11.36 -14.17 1.24
N PHE A 85 -11.32 -13.24 0.27
CA PHE A 85 -10.47 -12.06 0.31
C PHE A 85 -11.28 -10.76 0.49
N GLU A 86 -10.94 -9.97 1.49
CA GLU A 86 -11.50 -8.65 1.77
C GLU A 86 -10.52 -7.56 1.30
N ARG A 87 -11.00 -6.62 0.49
CA ARG A 87 -10.19 -5.48 0.07
C ARG A 87 -10.10 -4.42 1.16
N ILE A 88 -8.88 -3.99 1.47
CA ILE A 88 -8.57 -2.90 2.40
C ILE A 88 -7.85 -1.75 1.70
N TYR A 89 -7.75 -0.60 2.37
CA TYR A 89 -7.13 0.60 1.82
C TYR A 89 -6.17 1.25 2.81
N VAL A 90 -4.96 1.53 2.32
CA VAL A 90 -3.90 2.24 3.01
C VAL A 90 -3.96 3.70 2.57
N ASN A 91 -4.22 4.62 3.51
CA ASN A 91 -4.24 6.05 3.23
C ASN A 91 -2.81 6.55 2.97
N LEU A 92 -1.88 6.17 3.86
CA LEU A 92 -0.47 6.44 3.73
C LEU A 92 0.28 5.43 4.58
N ALA A 93 1.26 4.76 4.01
CA ALA A 93 2.24 4.02 4.79
C ALA A 93 3.63 4.28 4.21
N GLY A 94 4.66 3.96 4.97
CA GLY A 94 6.00 4.09 4.46
C GLY A 94 7.08 4.18 5.50
N TYR A 95 8.29 4.36 4.99
CA TYR A 95 9.51 4.41 5.77
C TYR A 95 10.27 5.69 5.46
N LEU A 96 10.73 6.36 6.51
CA LEU A 96 11.82 7.31 6.44
C LEU A 96 13.08 6.56 6.91
N ILE A 97 14.04 6.40 6.01
CA ILE A 97 15.30 5.71 6.25
C ILE A 97 16.40 6.77 6.25
N GLU A 98 17.08 6.90 7.40
CA GLU A 98 18.11 7.90 7.63
C GLU A 98 19.40 7.23 8.09
N LYS A 99 20.51 7.50 7.40
CA LYS A 99 21.85 7.18 7.87
C LYS A 99 22.34 8.32 8.77
N LYS A 100 22.69 7.99 10.01
CA LYS A 100 23.19 8.95 11.02
C LYS A 100 24.56 8.49 11.49
N GLY A 101 25.61 8.96 10.82
CA GLY A 101 26.98 8.50 11.08
C GLY A 101 27.12 7.02 10.75
N ASP A 102 27.42 6.21 11.76
CA ASP A 102 27.54 4.75 11.65
C ASP A 102 26.20 4.03 11.87
N ASP A 103 25.16 4.75 12.30
CA ASP A 103 23.84 4.21 12.60
C ASP A 103 22.86 4.34 11.42
N LEU A 104 21.84 3.47 11.43
CA LEU A 104 20.69 3.51 10.54
C LEU A 104 19.41 3.66 11.35
N GLU A 105 18.70 4.76 11.16
CA GLU A 105 17.40 5.01 11.77
C GLU A 105 16.29 4.78 10.74
N ILE A 106 15.27 4.02 11.13
CA ILE A 106 14.11 3.73 10.29
C ILE A 106 12.86 4.13 11.06
N THR A 107 12.17 5.16 10.58
CA THR A 107 10.85 5.56 11.08
C THR A 107 9.78 4.98 10.17
N TYR A 108 8.86 4.20 10.73
CA TYR A 108 7.68 3.70 10.03
C TYR A 108 6.46 4.55 10.38
N ILE A 109 5.66 4.87 9.37
CA ILE A 109 4.38 5.57 9.52
C ILE A 109 3.32 4.77 8.79
N GLU A 110 2.15 4.62 9.40
CA GLU A 110 0.98 4.06 8.74
C GLU A 110 -0.32 4.75 9.15
N SER A 111 -1.19 4.90 8.17
CA SER A 111 -2.57 5.35 8.29
C SER A 111 -3.39 4.48 7.37
N VAL A 112 -4.28 3.69 7.96
CA VAL A 112 -5.17 2.76 7.25
C VAL A 112 -6.62 3.11 7.55
N SER A 113 -7.51 2.78 6.62
CA SER A 113 -8.95 2.88 6.84
C SER A 113 -9.51 1.50 7.19
N ASN A 114 -10.42 1.42 8.16
CA ASN A 114 -11.18 0.21 8.53
C ASN A 114 -10.35 -0.96 9.13
N ILE A 115 -9.25 -0.67 9.84
CA ILE A 115 -8.48 -1.69 10.59
C ILE A 115 -8.04 -1.11 11.93
N HIS A 116 -8.08 -1.91 12.99
CA HIS A 116 -7.38 -1.62 14.24
C HIS A 116 -5.91 -2.03 14.09
N ILE A 117 -5.02 -1.05 14.12
CA ILE A 117 -3.58 -1.28 14.13
C ILE A 117 -3.18 -1.65 15.56
N LEU A 118 -2.53 -2.81 15.73
CA LEU A 118 -1.76 -3.13 16.91
C LEU A 118 -0.29 -2.85 16.59
N ILE A 119 0.26 -1.78 17.16
CA ILE A 119 1.70 -1.52 17.16
C ILE A 119 2.27 -2.38 18.30
N ILE A 120 3.09 -3.38 17.98
CA ILE A 120 3.84 -4.20 18.95
C ILE A 120 5.27 -3.70 19.01
#